data_AF-A0A7T0BUJ4-F1
#
_entry.id   AF-A0A7T0BUJ4-F1
#
_cell.length_a   1.000
_cell.length_b   1.000
_cell.length_c   1.000
_cell.angle_alpha   90.00
_cell.angle_beta   90.00
_cell.angle_gamma   90.00
#
_symmetry.space_group_name_H-M   'P 1'
#
loop_
_entity.id
_entity.type
_entity.pdbx_description
1 polymer ?
#
loop_
_entity_poly.entity_id
_entity_poly.type
_entity_poly.pdbx_seq_one_letter_code
_entity_poly.pdbx_strand_id
1 'polypeptide(L)'
;MATLTANWHRHLRPGWGLLVTIFLIIVTGLAGAVATPQKDAPDSMILIPAGEFRMGSDASSDETPHVVEVSSFYIDKTEVTQKAYREVSKRNPSDFKGDDLPVEQVTWYEARDYCRKVGKRLPTEAEWEKATRAGSTSTYFWGEEIDGAFAWYWDNSGRKTHPVGQVKPNAAGLVDISGNVWEWVADHYADNYYATSPPKDPKGPFSGKYRVIRGGSWRDFAEFLRASRRNYELPSGRFNHIGFRCASSS
;
A
#
# COMPACT_ATOMS: atom_id res chain seq x y z
N MET A 1 26.10 7.02 89.54
CA MET A 1 25.57 8.24 90.18
C MET A 1 24.23 8.56 89.54
N ALA A 2 23.18 8.51 90.34
CA ALA A 2 21.80 8.76 89.93
C ALA A 2 21.49 10.26 89.99
N THR A 3 20.66 10.75 89.06
CA THR A 3 19.81 11.92 89.31
C THR A 3 18.54 11.86 88.47
N LEU A 4 17.42 11.86 89.19
CA LEU A 4 16.04 12.01 88.74
C LEU A 4 15.80 13.40 88.12
N THR A 5 14.83 13.51 87.21
CA THR A 5 13.55 14.20 87.51
C THR A 5 12.54 13.98 86.38
N ALA A 6 11.31 13.68 86.80
CA ALA A 6 10.11 13.69 85.98
C ALA A 6 9.38 15.03 86.21
N ASN A 7 8.69 15.57 85.20
CA ASN A 7 7.37 16.14 85.45
C ASN A 7 6.49 16.26 84.19
N TRP A 8 5.18 16.17 84.46
CA TRP A 8 4.05 16.03 83.56
C TRP A 8 3.53 17.37 83.01
N HIS A 9 2.90 17.37 81.82
CA HIS A 9 1.48 17.75 81.67
C HIS A 9 0.96 17.56 80.22
N ARG A 10 -0.14 16.77 80.14
CA ARG A 10 -1.32 16.80 79.25
C ARG A 10 -1.23 17.58 77.91
N HIS A 11 -1.66 16.95 76.82
CA HIS A 11 -3.04 17.15 76.31
C HIS A 11 -3.42 16.13 75.22
N LEU A 12 -4.70 15.74 75.29
CA LEU A 12 -5.50 14.83 74.46
C LEU A 12 -5.40 15.12 72.95
N ARG A 13 -5.44 14.08 72.10
CA ARG A 13 -6.38 13.97 70.96
C ARG A 13 -6.73 12.51 70.60
N PRO A 14 -7.99 12.23 70.23
CA PRO A 14 -8.47 10.91 69.81
C PRO A 14 -8.46 10.75 68.28
N GLY A 15 -8.65 9.52 67.79
CA GLY A 15 -9.21 9.31 66.45
C GLY A 15 -8.60 8.13 65.70
N TRP A 16 -9.25 6.97 65.79
CA TRP A 16 -9.11 5.90 64.81
C TRP A 16 -9.62 6.40 63.45
N GLY A 17 -8.76 6.33 62.43
CA GLY A 17 -9.12 6.59 61.04
C GLY A 17 -8.70 5.40 60.19
N LEU A 18 -9.68 4.62 59.76
CA LEU A 18 -9.56 3.49 58.84
C LEU A 18 -9.00 4.01 57.50
N LEU A 19 -7.77 3.62 57.13
CA LEU A 19 -7.20 3.93 55.80
C LEU A 19 -7.83 3.00 54.76
N VAL A 20 -8.86 3.48 54.06
CA VAL A 20 -9.34 2.88 52.82
C VAL A 20 -8.44 3.36 51.69
N THR A 21 -7.51 2.51 51.24
CA THR A 21 -6.67 2.79 50.07
C THR A 21 -7.49 2.55 48.80
N ILE A 22 -7.95 3.62 48.16
CA ILE A 22 -8.60 3.56 46.84
C ILE A 22 -7.48 3.39 45.80
N PHE A 23 -7.40 2.21 45.18
CA PHE A 23 -6.60 2.02 43.96
C PHE A 23 -7.35 2.67 42.79
N LEU A 24 -6.85 3.81 42.33
CA LEU A 24 -7.22 4.40 41.05
C LEU A 24 -6.56 3.56 39.94
N ILE A 25 -7.33 2.66 39.32
CA ILE A 25 -6.93 2.01 38.06
C ILE A 25 -7.05 3.08 36.97
N ILE A 26 -5.92 3.68 36.60
CA ILE A 26 -5.83 4.45 35.35
C ILE A 26 -5.81 3.43 34.22
N VAL A 27 -6.98 3.18 33.63
CA VAL A 27 -7.06 2.47 32.35
C VAL A 27 -6.56 3.44 31.29
N THR A 28 -5.28 3.33 30.93
CA THR A 28 -4.76 3.95 29.71
C THR A 28 -5.42 3.25 28.54
N GLY A 29 -6.43 3.91 27.96
CA GLY A 29 -7.04 3.48 26.71
C GLY A 29 -6.00 3.53 25.60
N LEU A 30 -5.37 2.40 25.30
CA LEU A 30 -4.84 2.17 23.97
C LEU A 30 -6.07 2.10 23.06
N ALA A 31 -6.39 3.22 22.40
CA ALA A 31 -7.24 3.21 21.24
C ALA A 31 -6.52 2.39 20.16
N GLY A 32 -6.67 1.06 20.22
CA GLY A 32 -6.42 0.22 19.07
C GLY A 32 -7.30 0.75 17.95
N ALA A 33 -6.70 1.06 16.81
CA ALA A 33 -7.46 1.40 15.62
C ALA A 33 -8.44 0.26 15.37
N VAL A 34 -9.71 0.52 15.67
CA VAL A 34 -10.79 -0.40 15.33
C VAL A 34 -10.82 -0.39 13.81
N ALA A 35 -10.37 -1.50 13.20
CA ALA A 35 -10.55 -1.73 11.78
C ALA A 35 -12.03 -1.51 11.47
N THR A 36 -12.32 -0.47 10.69
CA THR A 36 -13.67 -0.18 10.24
C THR A 36 -14.19 -1.42 9.50
N PRO A 37 -15.43 -1.88 9.76
CA PRO A 37 -15.96 -3.05 9.09
C PRO A 37 -15.95 -2.85 7.58
N GLN A 38 -15.26 -3.74 6.87
CA GLN A 38 -15.28 -3.92 5.42
C GLN A 38 -16.71 -4.25 4.98
N LYS A 39 -17.58 -3.25 4.80
CA LYS A 39 -19.00 -3.53 4.59
C LYS A 39 -19.43 -3.67 3.12
N ASP A 40 -18.73 -3.13 2.12
CA ASP A 40 -19.24 -3.17 0.74
C ASP A 40 -18.16 -3.34 -0.36
N ALA A 41 -16.97 -3.85 -0.02
CA ALA A 41 -15.98 -4.16 -1.05
C ALA A 41 -16.49 -5.32 -1.92
N PRO A 42 -16.51 -5.21 -3.27
CA PRO A 42 -16.67 -6.38 -4.13
C PRO A 42 -15.67 -7.46 -3.70
N ASP A 43 -16.07 -8.75 -3.65
CA ASP A 43 -15.27 -9.85 -3.06
C ASP A 43 -13.79 -9.93 -3.53
N SER A 44 -13.45 -9.30 -4.66
CA SER A 44 -12.11 -9.25 -5.25
C SER A 44 -11.29 -7.98 -4.93
N MET A 45 -11.82 -7.01 -4.16
CA MET A 45 -11.20 -5.72 -3.91
C MET A 45 -10.97 -5.46 -2.41
N ILE A 46 -9.97 -4.64 -2.12
CA ILE A 46 -9.56 -4.23 -0.79
C ILE A 46 -9.89 -2.75 -0.61
N LEU A 47 -10.56 -2.40 0.50
CA LEU A 47 -10.76 -1.00 0.90
C LEU A 47 -9.46 -0.44 1.46
N ILE A 48 -8.95 0.63 0.85
CA ILE A 48 -7.89 1.44 1.41
C ILE A 48 -8.52 2.67 2.07
N PRO A 49 -8.32 2.88 3.39
CA PRO A 49 -8.95 3.98 4.10
C PRO A 49 -8.41 5.34 3.65
N ALA A 50 -9.25 6.37 3.76
CA ALA A 50 -8.83 7.75 3.55
C ALA A 50 -7.72 8.14 4.53
N GLY A 51 -6.85 9.08 4.15
CA GLY A 51 -5.81 9.61 5.03
C GLY A 51 -4.54 10.00 4.31
N GLU A 52 -3.67 10.65 5.07
CA GLU A 52 -2.36 11.11 4.62
C GLU A 52 -1.32 9.99 4.62
N PHE A 53 -0.38 10.07 3.70
CA PHE A 53 0.84 9.28 3.75
C PHE A 53 2.02 10.02 3.10
N ARG A 54 3.24 9.61 3.44
CA ARG A 54 4.46 10.09 2.79
C ARG A 54 4.67 9.30 1.49
N MET A 55 4.41 9.94 0.36
CA MET A 55 4.67 9.42 -0.98
C MET A 55 6.12 9.72 -1.40
N GLY A 56 6.75 8.78 -2.09
CA GLY A 56 8.13 8.90 -2.53
C GLY A 56 9.18 8.46 -1.51
N SER A 57 10.45 8.70 -1.84
CA SER A 57 11.64 8.37 -1.05
C SER A 57 12.80 9.30 -1.38
N ASP A 58 13.84 9.28 -0.54
CA ASP A 58 15.08 10.02 -0.77
C ASP A 58 16.05 9.29 -1.74
N ALA A 59 15.61 8.19 -2.37
CA ALA A 59 16.47 7.36 -3.21
C ALA A 59 16.78 7.98 -4.58
N SER A 60 15.93 8.88 -5.10
CA SER A 60 16.19 9.59 -6.35
C SER A 60 15.38 10.90 -6.44
N SER A 61 15.80 11.80 -7.32
CA SER A 61 15.10 13.08 -7.56
C SER A 61 13.67 12.90 -8.10
N ASP A 62 13.43 11.83 -8.85
CA ASP A 62 12.11 11.48 -9.40
C ASP A 62 11.16 10.95 -8.32
N GLU A 63 11.71 10.53 -7.17
CA GLU A 63 10.96 9.97 -6.05
C GLU A 63 10.83 10.96 -4.88
N THR A 64 11.20 12.24 -5.04
CA THR A 64 11.33 13.20 -3.93
C THR A 64 10.13 13.16 -2.97
N PRO A 65 10.36 12.96 -1.66
CA PRO A 65 9.29 12.66 -0.73
C PRO A 65 8.39 13.86 -0.45
N HIS A 66 7.08 13.61 -0.38
CA HIS A 66 6.07 14.62 -0.08
C HIS A 66 4.85 13.98 0.60
N VAL A 67 4.06 14.77 1.31
CA VAL A 67 2.83 14.29 1.98
C VAL A 67 1.64 14.54 1.07
N VAL A 68 0.81 13.52 0.89
CA VAL A 68 -0.47 13.62 0.17
C VAL A 68 -1.58 12.96 0.96
N GLU A 69 -2.77 13.56 0.95
CA GLU A 69 -4.02 12.99 1.41
C GLU A 69 -4.68 12.26 0.24
N VAL A 70 -5.01 10.98 0.44
CA VAL A 70 -5.77 10.19 -0.54
C VAL A 70 -7.07 9.78 0.11
N SER A 71 -8.19 10.09 -0.56
CA SER A 71 -9.54 9.66 -0.20
C SER A 71 -9.63 8.13 -0.13
N SER A 72 -10.68 7.59 0.50
CA SER A 72 -10.88 6.13 0.49
C SER A 72 -11.21 5.63 -0.92
N PHE A 73 -10.73 4.43 -1.24
CA PHE A 73 -10.95 3.78 -2.53
C PHE A 73 -10.86 2.27 -2.37
N TYR A 74 -11.43 1.54 -3.32
CA TYR A 74 -11.19 0.11 -3.45
C TYR A 74 -10.10 -0.12 -4.50
N ILE A 75 -9.26 -1.14 -4.29
CA ILE A 75 -8.28 -1.61 -5.28
C ILE A 75 -8.30 -3.14 -5.38
N ASP A 76 -8.13 -3.67 -6.58
CA ASP A 76 -8.10 -5.11 -6.81
C ASP A 76 -7.00 -5.77 -5.99
N LYS A 77 -7.34 -6.89 -5.34
CA LYS A 77 -6.43 -7.65 -4.47
C LYS A 77 -5.19 -8.15 -5.22
N THR A 78 -5.38 -8.54 -6.48
CA THR A 78 -4.36 -9.08 -7.39
C THR A 78 -4.28 -8.22 -8.65
N GLU A 79 -3.25 -8.46 -9.46
CA GLU A 79 -3.26 -8.09 -10.88
C GLU A 79 -4.46 -8.73 -11.60
N VAL A 80 -4.90 -8.13 -12.71
CA VAL A 80 -5.95 -8.71 -13.56
C VAL A 80 -5.40 -9.97 -14.22
N THR A 81 -6.09 -11.11 -14.03
CA THR A 81 -5.67 -12.38 -14.61
C THR A 81 -5.99 -12.49 -16.10
N GLN A 82 -5.28 -13.38 -16.80
CA GLN A 82 -5.55 -13.68 -18.21
C GLN A 82 -6.98 -14.21 -18.44
N LYS A 83 -7.51 -15.01 -17.50
CA LYS A 83 -8.89 -15.48 -17.55
C LYS A 83 -9.88 -14.31 -17.48
N ALA A 84 -9.76 -13.45 -16.47
CA ALA A 84 -10.64 -12.30 -16.29
C ALA A 84 -10.57 -11.35 -17.50
N TYR A 85 -9.36 -11.06 -17.98
CA TYR A 85 -9.16 -10.25 -19.18
C TYR A 85 -9.84 -10.85 -20.41
N ARG A 86 -9.67 -12.15 -20.64
CA ARG A 86 -10.26 -12.86 -21.79
C ARG A 86 -11.77 -12.90 -21.74
N GLU A 87 -12.38 -13.04 -20.56
CA GLU A 87 -13.83 -13.03 -20.39
C GLU A 87 -14.46 -11.70 -20.82
N VAL A 88 -13.79 -10.57 -20.56
CA VAL A 88 -14.27 -9.22 -20.90
C VAL A 88 -13.86 -8.79 -22.31
N SER A 89 -12.58 -8.98 -22.66
CA SER A 89 -11.97 -8.48 -23.89
C SER A 89 -12.06 -9.46 -25.06
N LYS A 90 -12.50 -10.71 -24.82
CA LYS A 90 -12.63 -11.80 -25.82
C LYS A 90 -11.33 -12.14 -26.55
N ARG A 91 -10.17 -11.84 -25.95
CA ARG A 91 -8.82 -12.18 -26.44
C ARG A 91 -7.84 -12.30 -25.28
N ASN A 92 -6.70 -12.94 -25.51
CA ASN A 92 -5.59 -13.02 -24.56
C ASN A 92 -4.27 -12.63 -25.26
N PRO A 93 -3.76 -11.41 -25.08
CA PRO A 93 -2.52 -10.95 -25.72
C PRO A 93 -1.23 -11.47 -25.07
N SER A 94 -1.32 -12.03 -23.86
CA SER A 94 -0.16 -12.32 -23.01
C SER A 94 0.83 -13.25 -23.68
N ASP A 95 2.11 -13.00 -23.53
CA ASP A 95 3.20 -13.85 -24.00
C ASP A 95 3.24 -15.18 -23.21
N PHE A 96 3.26 -15.09 -21.87
CA PHE A 96 3.14 -16.24 -20.99
C PHE A 96 1.69 -16.70 -20.94
N LYS A 97 1.42 -18.01 -20.92
CA LYS A 97 0.07 -18.56 -21.00
C LYS A 97 -0.34 -19.28 -19.73
N GLY A 98 -1.44 -18.85 -19.11
CA GLY A 98 -2.05 -19.50 -17.97
C GLY A 98 -3.20 -18.66 -17.42
N ASP A 99 -4.32 -19.29 -17.08
CA ASP A 99 -5.56 -18.58 -16.72
C ASP A 99 -5.41 -17.69 -15.49
N ASP A 100 -4.61 -18.14 -14.52
CA ASP A 100 -4.36 -17.44 -13.26
C ASP A 100 -3.09 -16.56 -13.29
N LEU A 101 -2.36 -16.54 -14.41
CA LEU A 101 -1.26 -15.58 -14.60
C LEU A 101 -1.82 -14.17 -14.78
N PRO A 102 -1.06 -13.11 -14.43
CA PRO A 102 -1.43 -11.75 -14.79
C PRO A 102 -1.51 -11.62 -16.32
N VAL A 103 -2.45 -10.80 -16.78
CA VAL A 103 -2.47 -10.37 -18.18
C VAL A 103 -1.34 -9.37 -18.41
N GLU A 104 -0.45 -9.70 -19.33
CA GLU A 104 0.59 -8.81 -19.87
C GLU A 104 0.44 -8.62 -21.39
N GLN A 105 1.33 -7.86 -22.04
CA GLN A 105 1.23 -7.43 -23.45
C GLN A 105 -0.01 -6.56 -23.74
N VAL A 106 -0.53 -5.89 -22.72
CA VAL A 106 -1.62 -4.93 -22.82
C VAL A 106 -1.09 -3.50 -22.83
N THR A 107 -1.67 -2.67 -23.68
CA THR A 107 -1.36 -1.23 -23.69
C THR A 107 -2.06 -0.53 -22.52
N TRP A 108 -1.62 0.67 -22.16
CA TRP A 108 -2.31 1.47 -21.15
C TRP A 108 -3.78 1.74 -21.52
N TYR A 109 -4.05 1.98 -22.81
CA TYR A 109 -5.41 2.22 -23.30
C TYR A 109 -6.30 0.99 -23.09
N GLU A 110 -5.77 -0.20 -23.33
CA GLU A 110 -6.49 -1.45 -23.16
C GLU A 110 -6.74 -1.80 -21.70
N ALA A 111 -5.76 -1.53 -20.83
CA ALA A 111 -5.91 -1.66 -19.37
C ALA A 111 -7.01 -0.72 -18.85
N ARG A 112 -6.97 0.55 -19.25
CA ARG A 112 -8.02 1.54 -18.94
C ARG A 112 -9.39 1.08 -19.44
N ASP A 113 -9.48 0.64 -20.68
CA ASP A 113 -10.75 0.25 -21.29
C ASP A 113 -11.32 -1.04 -20.68
N TYR A 114 -10.46 -1.99 -20.29
CA TYR A 114 -10.88 -3.14 -19.48
C TYR A 114 -11.47 -2.68 -18.16
N CYS A 115 -10.75 -1.87 -17.37
CA CYS A 115 -11.24 -1.44 -16.07
C CYS A 115 -12.59 -0.72 -16.21
N ARG A 116 -12.73 0.17 -17.21
CA ARG A 116 -14.01 0.84 -17.50
C ARG A 116 -15.15 -0.12 -17.82
N LYS A 117 -14.90 -1.15 -18.64
CA LYS A 117 -15.91 -2.16 -19.00
C LYS A 117 -16.42 -2.95 -17.80
N VAL A 118 -15.60 -3.14 -16.78
CA VAL A 118 -15.99 -3.83 -15.53
C VAL A 118 -16.44 -2.86 -14.42
N GLY A 119 -16.75 -1.60 -14.76
CA GLY A 119 -17.24 -0.61 -13.80
C GLY A 119 -16.17 -0.04 -12.86
N LYS A 120 -14.89 -0.16 -13.22
CA LYS A 120 -13.72 0.29 -12.46
C LYS A 120 -12.91 1.33 -13.24
N ARG A 121 -11.72 1.66 -12.75
CA ARG A 121 -10.71 2.52 -13.38
C ARG A 121 -9.30 1.98 -13.06
N LEU A 122 -8.27 2.54 -13.67
CA LEU A 122 -6.91 2.36 -13.15
C LEU A 122 -6.76 3.17 -11.83
N PRO A 123 -5.95 2.71 -10.87
CA PRO A 123 -5.59 3.52 -9.71
C PRO A 123 -4.77 4.75 -10.15
N THR A 124 -4.79 5.83 -9.38
CA THR A 124 -3.77 6.86 -9.52
C THR A 124 -2.42 6.34 -9.00
N GLU A 125 -1.33 7.01 -9.35
CA GLU A 125 -0.01 6.67 -8.82
C GLU A 125 0.02 6.76 -7.29
N ALA A 126 -0.62 7.78 -6.72
CA ALA A 126 -0.68 7.97 -5.28
C ALA A 126 -1.54 6.92 -4.57
N GLU A 127 -2.68 6.55 -5.16
CA GLU A 127 -3.49 5.43 -4.67
C GLU A 127 -2.69 4.13 -4.67
N TRP A 128 -1.97 3.85 -5.76
CA TRP A 128 -1.16 2.66 -5.89
C TRP A 128 -0.06 2.59 -4.82
N GLU A 129 0.69 3.68 -4.61
CA GLU A 129 1.76 3.70 -3.60
C GLU A 129 1.20 3.61 -2.18
N LYS A 130 0.10 4.31 -1.87
CA LYS A 130 -0.57 4.19 -0.58
C LYS A 130 -1.02 2.77 -0.29
N ALA A 131 -1.64 2.12 -1.28
CA ALA A 131 -2.09 0.74 -1.21
C ALA A 131 -0.92 -0.22 -0.98
N THR A 132 0.20 0.00 -1.67
CA THR A 132 1.44 -0.78 -1.54
C THR A 132 2.02 -0.67 -0.14
N ARG A 133 2.17 0.57 0.37
CA ARG A 133 2.73 0.84 1.69
C ARG A 133 1.88 0.25 2.80
N ALA A 134 0.55 0.37 2.72
CA ALA A 134 -0.37 -0.11 3.75
C ALA A 134 0.06 0.29 5.18
N GLY A 135 0.56 1.53 5.35
CA GLY A 135 1.09 2.06 6.61
C GLY A 135 2.60 1.91 6.80
N SER A 136 3.30 1.14 5.97
CA SER A 136 4.75 0.99 6.00
C SER A 136 5.49 2.22 5.47
N THR A 137 6.54 2.63 6.17
CA THR A 137 7.48 3.68 5.75
C THR A 137 8.82 3.13 5.27
N SER A 138 8.98 1.81 5.28
CA SER A 138 10.21 1.14 4.87
C SER A 138 10.46 1.18 3.36
N THR A 139 11.67 0.79 2.95
CA THR A 139 12.08 0.67 1.55
C THR A 139 11.16 -0.24 0.74
N TYR A 140 10.90 -1.44 1.25
CA TYR A 140 9.84 -2.34 0.80
C TYR A 140 8.69 -2.30 1.80
N PHE A 141 7.47 -2.65 1.39
CA PHE A 141 6.35 -2.65 2.33
C PHE A 141 6.53 -3.65 3.48
N TRP A 142 7.36 -4.69 3.27
CA TRP A 142 7.67 -5.74 4.25
C TRP A 142 8.93 -5.48 5.09
N GLY A 143 9.73 -4.46 4.78
CA GLY A 143 10.97 -4.16 5.53
C GLY A 143 12.04 -3.48 4.69
N GLU A 144 13.27 -3.43 5.22
CA GLU A 144 14.41 -2.80 4.54
C GLU A 144 15.18 -3.74 3.60
N GLU A 145 15.10 -5.04 3.86
CA GLU A 145 15.81 -6.07 3.09
C GLU A 145 14.86 -6.82 2.15
N ILE A 146 15.41 -7.34 1.06
CA ILE A 146 14.65 -8.17 0.12
C ILE A 146 14.18 -9.47 0.80
N ASP A 147 12.90 -9.81 0.62
CA ASP A 147 12.33 -11.09 1.05
C ASP A 147 11.52 -11.68 -0.12
N GLY A 148 12.02 -12.80 -0.66
CA GLY A 148 11.40 -13.49 -1.78
C GLY A 148 10.03 -14.11 -1.48
N ALA A 149 9.57 -14.10 -0.23
CA ALA A 149 8.22 -14.52 0.12
C ALA A 149 7.14 -13.50 -0.29
N PHE A 150 7.51 -12.26 -0.62
CA PHE A 150 6.58 -11.17 -0.93
C PHE A 150 6.51 -10.77 -2.40
N ALA A 151 7.40 -11.31 -3.26
CA ALA A 151 7.52 -10.89 -4.65
C ALA A 151 8.07 -11.97 -5.57
N TRP A 152 7.64 -11.94 -6.84
CA TRP A 152 8.29 -12.64 -7.94
C TRP A 152 9.17 -11.67 -8.74
N TYR A 153 10.48 -11.85 -8.72
CA TYR A 153 11.45 -10.92 -9.31
C TYR A 153 12.62 -11.69 -9.95
N TRP A 154 13.63 -10.98 -10.47
CA TRP A 154 14.70 -11.59 -11.27
C TRP A 154 15.30 -12.86 -10.66
N ASP A 155 15.59 -12.87 -9.36
CA ASP A 155 16.30 -13.98 -8.71
C ASP A 155 15.43 -15.22 -8.44
N ASN A 156 14.10 -15.06 -8.26
CA ASN A 156 13.22 -16.16 -7.85
C ASN A 156 12.08 -16.48 -8.85
N SER A 157 11.87 -15.65 -9.88
CA SER A 157 10.75 -15.84 -10.82
C SER A 157 10.99 -16.97 -11.82
N GLY A 158 12.24 -17.44 -12.00
CA GLY A 158 12.55 -18.36 -13.08
C GLY A 158 12.29 -17.76 -14.48
N ARG A 159 12.39 -16.42 -14.59
CA ARG A 159 12.27 -15.65 -15.84
C ARG A 159 10.89 -15.72 -16.51
N LYS A 160 9.82 -15.68 -15.72
CA LYS A 160 8.44 -15.69 -16.19
C LYS A 160 7.47 -15.12 -15.17
N THR A 161 6.25 -14.81 -15.60
CA THR A 161 5.13 -14.51 -14.69
C THR A 161 4.70 -15.75 -13.91
N HIS A 162 4.12 -15.51 -12.73
CA HIS A 162 3.56 -16.53 -11.86
C HIS A 162 2.06 -16.30 -11.63
N PRO A 163 1.31 -17.35 -11.23
CA PRO A 163 -0.09 -17.20 -10.87
C PRO A 163 -0.24 -16.17 -9.76
N VAL A 164 -1.25 -15.32 -9.88
CA VAL A 164 -1.50 -14.26 -8.88
C VAL A 164 -1.85 -14.86 -7.52
N GLY A 165 -1.48 -14.17 -6.45
CA GLY A 165 -1.77 -14.51 -5.07
C GLY A 165 -0.90 -15.62 -4.47
N GLN A 166 0.26 -15.90 -5.06
CA GLN A 166 1.21 -16.90 -4.57
C GLN A 166 2.32 -16.34 -3.67
N VAL A 167 2.27 -15.04 -3.36
CA VAL A 167 3.17 -14.37 -2.42
C VAL A 167 2.43 -13.95 -1.14
N LYS A 168 3.17 -13.64 -0.08
CA LYS A 168 2.60 -13.07 1.15
C LYS A 168 1.99 -11.69 0.87
N PRO A 169 0.83 -11.37 1.47
CA PRO A 169 0.23 -10.06 1.30
C PRO A 169 0.93 -8.99 2.13
N ASN A 170 0.72 -7.71 1.76
CA ASN A 170 1.00 -6.59 2.65
C ASN A 170 -0.06 -6.45 3.77
N ALA A 171 0.08 -5.45 4.64
CA ALA A 171 -0.83 -5.25 5.77
C ALA A 171 -2.29 -4.96 5.39
N ALA A 172 -2.56 -4.52 4.16
CA ALA A 172 -3.91 -4.33 3.64
C ALA A 172 -4.51 -5.61 3.02
N GLY A 173 -3.70 -6.66 2.82
CA GLY A 173 -4.15 -7.90 2.16
C GLY A 173 -3.88 -7.96 0.66
N LEU A 174 -3.13 -7.00 0.09
CA LEU A 174 -2.75 -6.97 -1.32
C LEU A 174 -1.58 -7.91 -1.58
N VAL A 175 -1.64 -8.63 -2.69
CA VAL A 175 -0.63 -9.58 -3.17
C VAL A 175 -0.12 -9.14 -4.55
N ASP A 176 1.10 -9.58 -4.89
CA ASP A 176 1.79 -9.26 -6.15
C ASP A 176 1.87 -7.75 -6.43
N ILE A 177 1.81 -6.91 -5.39
CA ILE A 177 1.93 -5.45 -5.55
C ILE A 177 3.40 -5.01 -5.66
N SER A 178 4.34 -5.95 -5.52
CA SER A 178 5.74 -5.77 -5.85
C SER A 178 6.23 -7.04 -6.57
N GLY A 179 6.79 -6.87 -7.77
CA GLY A 179 7.17 -7.97 -8.65
C GLY A 179 6.02 -8.48 -9.52
N ASN A 180 6.18 -9.70 -10.04
CA ASN A 180 5.34 -10.34 -11.06
C ASN A 180 5.25 -9.53 -12.37
N VAL A 181 4.37 -8.52 -12.48
CA VAL A 181 4.41 -7.55 -13.57
C VAL A 181 4.35 -6.12 -13.06
N TRP A 182 4.97 -5.21 -13.81
CA TRP A 182 4.71 -3.78 -13.62
C TRP A 182 3.23 -3.50 -13.86
N GLU A 183 2.69 -2.53 -13.16
CA GLU A 183 1.27 -2.21 -13.25
C GLU A 183 1.05 -0.80 -13.81
N TRP A 184 0.28 -0.71 -14.90
CA TRP A 184 -0.21 0.58 -15.39
C TRP A 184 -1.05 1.30 -14.34
N VAL A 185 -0.75 2.58 -14.11
CA VAL A 185 -1.60 3.50 -13.32
C VAL A 185 -2.15 4.61 -14.21
N ALA A 186 -3.11 5.38 -13.70
CA ALA A 186 -3.83 6.39 -14.49
C ALA A 186 -2.93 7.55 -14.97
N ASP A 187 -1.90 7.87 -14.20
CA ASP A 187 -1.14 9.12 -14.28
C ASP A 187 -0.27 9.20 -15.54
N HIS A 188 -0.16 10.40 -16.09
CA HIS A 188 0.94 10.74 -16.98
C HIS A 188 2.24 10.81 -16.17
N TYR A 189 3.37 10.44 -16.78
CA TYR A 189 4.65 10.60 -16.11
C TYR A 189 5.23 12.00 -16.37
N ALA A 190 5.73 12.61 -15.29
CA ALA A 190 6.69 13.70 -15.33
C ALA A 190 7.65 13.54 -14.13
N ASP A 191 8.93 13.75 -14.40
CA ASP A 191 10.04 13.59 -13.46
C ASP A 191 9.99 14.59 -12.29
N ASN A 192 9.48 15.79 -12.55
CA ASN A 192 9.35 16.86 -11.56
C ASN A 192 7.95 16.94 -10.91
N TYR A 193 7.04 16.00 -11.20
CA TYR A 193 5.65 16.12 -10.75
C TYR A 193 5.55 16.20 -9.21
N TYR A 194 6.35 15.42 -8.48
CA TYR A 194 6.31 15.41 -7.01
C TYR A 194 6.58 16.78 -6.39
N ALA A 195 7.39 17.63 -7.03
CA ALA A 195 7.67 19.00 -6.55
C ALA A 195 6.46 19.95 -6.67
N THR A 196 5.47 19.60 -7.49
CA THR A 196 4.28 20.42 -7.76
C THR A 196 2.97 19.65 -7.52
N SER A 197 3.07 18.49 -6.88
CA SER A 197 1.94 17.61 -6.62
C SER A 197 0.93 18.30 -5.70
N PRO A 198 -0.37 18.32 -6.05
CA PRO A 198 -1.39 18.87 -5.16
C PRO A 198 -1.49 17.99 -3.90
N PRO A 199 -1.81 18.58 -2.73
CA PRO A 199 -1.77 17.87 -1.46
C PRO A 199 -2.89 16.84 -1.31
N LYS A 200 -3.96 16.91 -2.11
CA LYS A 200 -5.13 16.03 -1.99
C LYS A 200 -5.45 15.37 -3.33
N ASP A 201 -5.60 14.05 -3.31
CA ASP A 201 -5.96 13.20 -4.45
C ASP A 201 -5.21 13.57 -5.75
N PRO A 202 -3.86 13.55 -5.76
CA PRO A 202 -3.08 13.86 -6.96
C PRO A 202 -3.35 12.84 -8.08
N LYS A 203 -3.35 13.34 -9.32
CA LYS A 203 -3.73 12.58 -10.54
C LYS A 203 -2.67 12.65 -11.64
N GLY A 204 -1.46 13.09 -11.30
CA GLY A 204 -0.40 13.34 -12.25
C GLY A 204 -0.56 14.67 -12.98
N PRO A 205 0.37 15.02 -13.87
CA PRO A 205 0.23 16.15 -14.78
C PRO A 205 -0.93 15.92 -15.76
N PHE A 206 -1.53 17.02 -16.21
CA PHE A 206 -2.69 16.98 -17.11
C PHE A 206 -2.41 16.24 -18.44
N SER A 207 -1.16 16.34 -18.93
CA SER A 207 -0.71 15.69 -20.17
C SER A 207 0.73 15.21 -20.04
N GLY A 208 1.13 14.30 -20.92
CA GLY A 208 2.50 13.78 -20.96
C GLY A 208 2.66 12.73 -22.06
N LYS A 209 3.90 12.53 -22.49
CA LYS A 209 4.25 11.52 -23.52
C LYS A 209 4.10 10.09 -22.99
N TYR A 210 4.45 9.88 -21.73
CA TYR A 210 4.49 8.57 -21.09
C TYR A 210 3.41 8.43 -20.03
N ARG A 211 3.12 7.18 -19.64
CA ARG A 211 2.27 6.82 -18.51
C ARG A 211 3.12 6.14 -17.45
N VAL A 212 2.75 6.33 -16.19
CA VAL A 212 3.44 5.71 -15.07
C VAL A 212 3.13 4.22 -15.00
N ILE A 213 4.15 3.44 -14.64
CA ILE A 213 4.03 2.05 -14.22
C ILE A 213 4.67 1.88 -12.84
N ARG A 214 4.16 0.93 -12.05
CA ARG A 214 4.58 0.72 -10.65
C ARG A 214 4.85 -0.76 -10.32
N GLY A 215 5.68 -1.02 -9.31
CA GLY A 215 5.81 -2.34 -8.67
C GLY A 215 6.98 -3.24 -9.07
N GLY A 216 7.66 -2.99 -10.20
CA GLY A 216 8.66 -3.94 -10.70
C GLY A 216 8.01 -5.18 -11.33
N SER A 217 8.83 -6.11 -11.81
CA SER A 217 8.32 -7.34 -12.46
C SER A 217 9.23 -8.54 -12.25
N TRP A 218 8.82 -9.69 -12.78
CA TRP A 218 9.57 -10.95 -12.79
C TRP A 218 10.99 -10.83 -13.35
N ARG A 219 11.27 -9.82 -14.19
CA ARG A 219 12.56 -9.60 -14.83
C ARG A 219 13.39 -8.48 -14.22
N ASP A 220 12.91 -7.84 -13.16
CA ASP A 220 13.62 -6.73 -12.53
C ASP A 220 14.34 -7.19 -11.26
N PHE A 221 15.45 -6.52 -10.97
CA PHE A 221 16.19 -6.70 -9.74
C PHE A 221 15.46 -6.07 -8.54
N ALA A 222 15.90 -6.44 -7.33
CA ALA A 222 15.24 -6.06 -6.08
C ALA A 222 15.01 -4.55 -5.93
N GLU A 223 15.92 -3.70 -6.43
CA GLU A 223 15.82 -2.23 -6.33
C GLU A 223 14.59 -1.63 -7.03
N PHE A 224 13.98 -2.37 -7.96
CA PHE A 224 12.77 -1.96 -8.66
C PHE A 224 11.48 -2.33 -7.91
N LEU A 225 11.57 -3.16 -6.87
CA LEU A 225 10.42 -3.62 -6.08
C LEU A 225 10.09 -2.68 -4.92
N ARG A 226 10.86 -1.61 -4.72
CA ARG A 226 10.64 -0.64 -3.65
C ARG A 226 9.26 0.01 -3.80
N ALA A 227 8.59 0.25 -2.68
CA ALA A 227 7.24 0.81 -2.69
C ALA A 227 7.17 2.17 -3.40
N SER A 228 8.24 2.96 -3.35
CA SER A 228 8.35 4.29 -3.98
C SER A 228 8.82 4.27 -5.43
N ARG A 229 9.29 3.13 -5.96
CA ARG A 229 9.91 3.10 -7.28
C ARG A 229 8.90 3.50 -8.35
N ARG A 230 9.25 4.55 -9.10
CA ARG A 230 8.54 5.02 -10.28
C ARG A 230 9.20 4.49 -11.53
N ASN A 231 8.41 4.15 -12.54
CA ASN A 231 8.91 4.00 -13.89
C ASN A 231 7.82 4.44 -14.87
N TYR A 232 8.13 4.48 -16.16
CA TYR A 232 7.21 4.98 -17.18
C TYR A 232 7.42 4.28 -18.52
N GLU A 233 6.35 4.19 -19.28
CA GLU A 233 6.39 3.63 -20.63
C GLU A 233 5.47 4.37 -21.59
N LEU A 234 5.68 4.14 -22.89
CA LEU A 234 4.76 4.64 -23.91
C LEU A 234 3.38 3.99 -23.72
N PRO A 235 2.28 4.76 -23.75
CA PRO A 235 0.94 4.20 -23.52
C PRO A 235 0.50 3.20 -24.59
N SER A 236 1.14 3.18 -25.76
CA SER A 236 0.92 2.22 -26.85
C SER A 236 1.86 1.00 -26.78
N GLY A 237 2.83 0.99 -25.88
CA GLY A 237 3.79 -0.10 -25.71
C GLY A 237 3.10 -1.37 -25.22
N ARG A 238 3.64 -2.52 -25.64
CA ARG A 238 3.24 -3.84 -25.18
C ARG A 238 4.47 -4.60 -24.73
N PHE A 239 4.40 -5.11 -23.52
CA PHE A 239 5.54 -5.70 -22.85
C PHE A 239 5.08 -6.90 -22.04
N ASN A 240 5.84 -7.99 -22.09
CA ASN A 240 5.51 -9.24 -21.39
C ASN A 240 5.78 -9.22 -19.87
N HIS A 241 6.00 -8.02 -19.33
CA HIS A 241 6.28 -7.75 -17.93
C HIS A 241 5.49 -6.54 -17.43
N ILE A 242 4.48 -6.08 -18.20
CA ILE A 242 3.59 -4.99 -17.81
C ILE A 242 2.14 -5.46 -17.95
N GLY A 243 1.44 -5.49 -16.83
CA GLY A 243 0.01 -5.70 -16.70
C GLY A 243 -0.64 -4.52 -15.96
N PHE A 244 -1.65 -4.81 -15.15
CA PHE A 244 -2.37 -3.81 -14.37
C PHE A 244 -3.28 -4.45 -13.34
N ARG A 245 -3.71 -3.64 -12.36
CA ARG A 245 -4.86 -3.91 -11.48
C ARG A 245 -5.84 -2.73 -11.55
N CYS A 246 -7.12 -2.95 -11.25
CA CYS A 246 -8.11 -1.87 -11.25
C CYS A 246 -8.36 -1.32 -9.84
N ALA A 247 -8.95 -0.13 -9.79
CA ALA A 247 -9.46 0.54 -8.60
C ALA A 247 -10.86 1.10 -8.86
N SER A 248 -11.58 1.45 -7.80
CA SER A 248 -12.85 2.17 -7.86
C SER A 248 -12.99 3.10 -6.65
N SER A 249 -13.85 4.11 -6.76
CA SER A 249 -14.21 4.91 -5.59
C SER A 249 -14.91 4.04 -4.55
N SER A 250 -14.73 4.36 -3.26
CA SER A 250 -15.39 3.67 -2.15
C SER A 250 -16.83 4.10 -1.92
#